data_AF-A0A821BL10-F1
#
_entry.id   AF-A0A821BL10-F1
#
_cell.length_a   1.000
_cell.length_b   1.000
_cell.length_c   1.000
_cell.angle_alpha   90.00
_cell.angle_beta   90.00
_cell.angle_gamma   90.00
#
_symmetry.space_group_name_H-M   'P 1'
#
loop_
_entity.id
_entity.type
_entity.pdbx_description
1 polymer ?
#
loop_
_entity_poly.entity_id
_entity_poly.type
_entity_poly.pdbx_seq_one_letter_code
_entity_poly.pdbx_strand_id
1 'polypeptide(L)'
;MLRRFINLRDLVEEILYKREINGLTSAQKVKIRSLVINHDDWDLLIALRDSLEPFEKVTTMLSGQYPTQSMSYFALEVLKADVQKSSYPSYYHKLANESLWLECQYYLIEFLPDIQKDCMKI
;
A
#
# COMPACT_ATOMS: atom_id res chain seq x y z
N MET A 1 9.48 -1.45 3.17
CA MET A 1 9.93 -2.81 2.80
C MET A 1 9.40 -3.22 1.41
N LEU A 2 8.10 -3.10 1.17
CA LEU A 2 7.42 -3.48 -0.08
C LEU A 2 7.99 -2.78 -1.33
N ARG A 3 8.33 -1.48 -1.24
CA ARG A 3 8.97 -0.72 -2.32
C ARG A 3 10.29 -1.33 -2.79
N ARG A 4 11.14 -1.80 -1.86
CA ARG A 4 12.42 -2.45 -2.20
C ARG A 4 12.18 -3.78 -2.90
N PHE A 5 11.15 -4.52 -2.51
CA PHE A 5 10.77 -5.78 -3.14
C PHE A 5 10.23 -5.58 -4.56
N ILE A 6 9.33 -4.62 -4.76
CA ILE A 6 8.77 -4.28 -6.08
C ILE A 6 9.86 -3.80 -7.04
N ASN A 7 10.85 -3.04 -6.57
CA ASN A 7 11.98 -2.60 -7.39
C ASN A 7 12.88 -3.75 -7.86
N LEU A 8 12.76 -4.94 -7.26
CA LEU A 8 13.47 -6.15 -7.70
C LEU A 8 12.65 -6.98 -8.69
N ARG A 9 11.46 -6.52 -9.11
CA ARG A 9 10.56 -7.22 -10.03
C ARG A 9 11.30 -7.71 -11.28
N ASP A 10 12.01 -6.83 -11.97
CA ASP A 10 12.70 -7.17 -13.21
C ASP A 10 13.78 -8.25 -12.98
N LEU A 11 14.47 -8.19 -11.84
CA LEU A 11 15.46 -9.20 -11.46
C LEU A 11 14.80 -10.54 -11.13
N VAL A 12 13.68 -10.52 -10.41
CA VAL A 12 12.88 -11.71 -10.07
C VAL A 12 12.32 -12.34 -11.35
N GLU A 13 11.74 -11.55 -12.23
CA GLU A 13 11.26 -12.01 -13.54
C GLU A 13 12.42 -12.54 -14.40
N GLU A 14 13.61 -11.92 -14.40
CA GLU A 14 14.78 -12.45 -15.10
C GLU A 14 15.22 -13.81 -14.54
N ILE A 15 15.26 -13.98 -13.21
CA ILE A 15 15.62 -15.26 -12.58
C ILE A 15 14.59 -16.35 -12.91
N LEU A 16 13.30 -16.01 -12.90
CA LEU A 16 12.21 -16.95 -13.12
C LEU A 16 12.06 -17.35 -14.59
N TYR A 17 12.20 -16.40 -15.51
CA TYR A 17 11.89 -16.59 -16.93
C TYR A 17 13.11 -16.70 -17.86
N LYS A 18 14.27 -16.14 -17.49
CA LYS A 18 15.39 -15.97 -18.43
C LYS A 18 16.61 -16.89 -18.27
N ARG A 19 16.71 -17.79 -17.28
CA ARG A 19 17.94 -18.63 -17.17
C ARG A 19 17.69 -20.10 -16.90
N GLU A 20 18.41 -20.93 -17.65
CA GLU A 20 19.03 -22.11 -17.07
C GLU A 20 19.92 -21.63 -15.91
N ILE A 21 19.37 -21.64 -14.70
CA ILE A 21 20.17 -21.36 -13.52
C ILE A 21 21.09 -22.57 -13.32
N ASN A 22 22.32 -22.43 -13.80
CA ASN A 22 23.35 -23.45 -13.69
C ASN A 22 23.68 -23.68 -12.21
N GLY A 23 23.85 -24.96 -11.83
CA GLY A 23 24.11 -25.35 -10.43
C GLY A 23 22.88 -25.63 -9.57
N LEU A 24 21.65 -25.45 -10.09
CA LEU A 24 20.43 -25.88 -9.39
C LEU A 24 20.02 -27.30 -9.80
N THR A 25 19.63 -28.09 -8.80
CA THR A 25 18.97 -29.39 -9.00
C THR A 25 17.59 -29.21 -9.63
N SER A 26 17.07 -30.26 -10.29
CA SER A 26 15.73 -30.25 -10.88
C SER A 26 14.63 -29.90 -9.86
N ALA A 27 14.75 -30.37 -8.62
CA ALA A 27 13.80 -30.06 -7.55
C ALA A 27 13.81 -28.58 -7.14
N GLN A 28 15.00 -27.95 -7.09
CA GLN A 28 15.12 -26.51 -6.83
C GLN A 28 14.54 -25.68 -7.98
N LYS A 29 14.76 -26.10 -9.23
CA LYS A 29 14.16 -25.45 -10.40
C LYS A 29 12.63 -25.49 -10.37
N VAL A 30 12.03 -26.62 -10.00
CA VAL A 30 10.57 -26.74 -9.84
C VAL A 30 10.06 -25.84 -8.71
N LYS A 31 10.72 -25.82 -7.55
CA LYS A 31 10.34 -24.94 -6.43
C LYS A 31 10.41 -23.46 -6.81
N ILE A 32 11.44 -23.04 -7.53
CA ILE A 32 11.59 -21.66 -7.98
C ILE A 32 10.52 -21.30 -9.01
N ARG A 33 10.23 -22.19 -9.97
CA ARG A 33 9.14 -22.00 -10.93
C ARG A 33 7.75 -22.00 -10.28
N SER A 34 7.57 -22.66 -9.15
CA SER A 34 6.32 -22.57 -8.37
C SER A 34 6.20 -21.29 -7.55
N LEU A 35 7.28 -20.52 -7.41
CA LEU A 35 7.28 -19.19 -6.78
C LEU A 35 7.05 -18.07 -7.81
N VAL A 36 6.63 -18.41 -9.03
CA VAL A 36 6.35 -17.43 -10.09
C VAL A 36 5.17 -16.57 -9.68
N ILE A 37 5.49 -15.32 -9.34
CA ILE A 37 4.54 -14.23 -9.17
C ILE A 37 4.04 -13.86 -10.56
N ASN A 38 2.74 -13.97 -10.80
CA ASN A 38 2.15 -13.62 -12.10
C ASN A 38 1.93 -12.10 -12.21
N HIS A 39 1.46 -11.62 -13.36
CA HIS A 39 1.23 -10.19 -13.57
C HIS A 39 0.23 -9.61 -12.57
N ASP A 40 -0.86 -10.33 -12.29
CA ASP A 40 -1.92 -9.86 -11.38
C ASP A 40 -1.40 -9.75 -9.94
N ASP A 41 -0.54 -10.67 -9.52
CA ASP A 41 0.12 -10.63 -8.21
C ASP A 41 1.05 -9.40 -8.09
N TRP A 42 1.78 -9.07 -9.16
CA TRP A 42 2.60 -7.85 -9.20
C TRP A 42 1.73 -6.59 -9.14
N ASP A 43 0.63 -6.55 -9.88
CA ASP A 43 -0.30 -5.43 -9.87
C ASP A 43 -0.96 -5.27 -8.49
N LEU A 44 -1.29 -6.37 -7.82
CA LEU A 44 -1.78 -6.36 -6.44
C LEU A 44 -0.72 -5.80 -5.47
N LEU A 45 0.54 -6.20 -5.60
CA LEU A 45 1.62 -5.69 -4.74
C LEU A 45 1.86 -4.19 -4.96
N ILE A 46 1.81 -3.72 -6.21
CA ILE A 46 1.91 -2.31 -6.57
C ILE A 46 0.71 -1.54 -5.99
N ALA A 47 -0.50 -2.08 -6.12
CA ALA A 47 -1.71 -1.52 -5.52
C ALA A 47 -1.57 -1.37 -4.01
N LEU A 48 -1.18 -2.43 -3.31
CA LEU A 48 -0.96 -2.39 -1.87
C LEU A 48 0.11 -1.38 -1.47
N ARG A 49 1.21 -1.27 -2.23
CA ARG A 49 2.25 -0.26 -1.96
C ARG A 49 1.68 1.15 -2.02
N ASP A 50 1.03 1.49 -3.13
CA ASP A 50 0.56 2.85 -3.38
C ASP A 50 -0.57 3.22 -2.41
N SER A 51 -1.41 2.26 -2.04
CA SER A 51 -2.48 2.43 -1.07
C SER A 51 -1.97 2.58 0.37
N LEU A 52 -0.84 1.96 0.73
CA LEU A 52 -0.26 2.03 2.09
C LEU A 52 0.74 3.18 2.27
N GLU A 53 1.37 3.67 1.20
CA GLU A 53 2.38 4.75 1.26
C GLU A 53 1.86 6.02 1.98
N PRO A 54 0.62 6.50 1.75
CA PRO A 54 0.06 7.63 2.50
C PRO A 54 0.03 7.42 4.02
N PHE A 55 -0.26 6.19 4.45
CA PHE A 55 -0.29 5.83 5.87
C PHE A 55 1.11 5.79 6.48
N GLU A 56 2.10 5.26 5.76
CA GLU A 56 3.51 5.27 6.18
C GLU A 56 4.00 6.71 6.38
N LYS A 57 3.64 7.62 5.47
CA LYS A 57 3.97 9.04 5.54
C LYS A 57 3.34 9.72 6.77
N VAL A 58 2.05 9.49 7.01
CA VAL A 58 1.32 10.07 8.15
C VAL A 58 1.82 9.52 9.48
N THR A 59 1.99 8.21 9.59
CA THR A 59 2.52 7.58 10.81
C THR A 59 3.94 8.04 11.11
N THR A 60 4.78 8.22 10.09
CA THR A 60 6.12 8.81 10.24
C THR A 60 6.04 10.24 10.75
N MET A 61 5.15 11.08 10.21
CA MET A 61 4.96 12.47 10.67
C MET A 61 4.51 12.54 12.14
N LEU A 62 3.66 11.62 12.56
CA LEU A 62 3.17 11.54 13.94
C LEU A 62 4.16 10.82 14.88
N SER A 63 5.16 10.12 14.32
CA SER A 63 6.17 9.42 15.10
C SER A 63 7.19 10.41 15.68
N GLY A 64 7.54 10.22 16.95
CA GLY A 64 8.59 11.00 17.63
C GLY A 64 8.11 11.82 18.83
N GLN A 65 6.81 12.14 18.91
CA GLN A 65 6.18 12.79 20.07
C GLN A 65 4.73 12.32 20.22
N TYR A 66 4.12 12.47 21.40
CA TYR A 66 2.70 12.17 21.56
C TYR A 66 1.90 13.18 20.71
N PRO A 67 1.15 12.73 19.69
CA PRO A 67 0.55 13.65 18.73
C PRO A 67 -0.53 14.50 19.39
N THR A 68 -0.48 15.81 19.16
CA THR A 68 -1.56 16.71 19.58
C THR A 68 -2.77 16.55 18.67
N GLN A 69 -3.95 16.99 19.14
CA GLN A 69 -5.18 16.92 18.33
C GLN A 69 -5.07 17.66 16.98
N SER A 70 -4.35 18.79 16.95
CA SER A 70 -4.13 19.54 15.70
C SER A 70 -3.18 18.82 14.74
N MET A 71 -2.15 18.14 15.25
CA MET A 71 -1.27 17.29 14.44
C MET A 71 -2.03 16.11 13.85
N SER A 72 -2.87 15.44 14.65
CA SER A 72 -3.72 14.34 14.20
C SER A 72 -4.70 14.81 13.11
N TYR A 73 -5.31 15.98 13.28
CA TYR A 73 -6.22 16.54 12.27
C TYR A 73 -5.50 16.85 10.95
N PHE A 74 -4.33 17.51 11.01
CA PHE A 74 -3.52 17.77 9.81
C PHE A 74 -3.10 16.49 9.09
N ALA A 75 -2.67 15.48 9.84
CA ALA A 75 -2.32 14.16 9.32
C ALA A 75 -3.49 13.51 8.56
N LEU A 76 -4.71 13.61 9.09
CA LEU A 76 -5.92 13.08 8.44
C LEU A 76 -6.25 13.81 7.14
N GLU A 77 -6.10 15.14 7.11
CA GLU A 77 -6.31 15.93 5.88
C GLU A 77 -5.29 15.57 4.78
N VAL A 78 -4.02 15.36 5.16
CA VAL A 78 -2.99 14.87 4.23
C VAL A 78 -3.33 13.48 3.70
N LEU A 79 -3.77 12.57 4.59
CA LEU A 79 -4.16 11.21 4.22
C LEU A 79 -5.31 11.22 3.19
N LYS A 80 -6.35 12.03 3.46
CA LYS A 80 -7.52 12.19 2.59
C LYS A 80 -7.11 12.67 1.19
N ALA A 81 -6.25 13.68 1.11
CA ALA A 81 -5.77 14.20 -0.16
C ALA A 81 -4.94 13.18 -0.97
N ASP A 82 -4.10 12.39 -0.28
CA ASP A 82 -3.23 11.40 -0.93
C ASP A 82 -4.04 10.16 -1.38
N VAL A 83 -5.02 9.69 -0.61
CA VAL A 83 -5.92 8.57 -1.00
C VAL A 83 -6.80 8.95 -2.20
N GLN A 84 -7.32 10.19 -2.24
CA GLN A 84 -8.16 10.67 -3.35
C GLN A 84 -7.39 10.87 -4.67
N LYS A 85 -6.07 11.05 -4.63
CA LYS A 85 -5.23 11.33 -5.81
C LYS A 85 -4.80 10.10 -6.60
N SER A 86 -4.95 8.89 -6.07
CA SER A 86 -4.41 7.69 -6.72
C SER A 86 -5.12 7.41 -8.05
N SER A 87 -4.46 7.75 -9.16
CA SER A 87 -4.93 7.63 -10.54
C SER A 87 -4.47 6.37 -11.26
N TYR A 88 -4.01 5.33 -10.54
CA TYR A 88 -3.48 4.12 -11.18
C TYR A 88 -4.62 3.25 -11.72
N PRO A 89 -4.65 2.92 -13.03
CA PRO A 89 -5.76 2.22 -13.68
C PRO A 89 -5.71 0.70 -13.42
N SER A 90 -5.67 0.29 -12.16
CA SER A 90 -5.73 -1.12 -11.74
C SER A 90 -7.02 -1.39 -10.96
N TYR A 91 -7.65 -2.52 -11.24
CA TYR A 91 -8.79 -3.02 -10.46
C TYR A 91 -8.46 -3.13 -8.97
N TYR A 92 -7.25 -3.61 -8.65
CA TYR A 92 -6.80 -3.76 -7.27
C TYR A 92 -6.55 -2.43 -6.58
N HIS A 93 -6.02 -1.41 -7.29
CA HIS A 93 -5.89 -0.05 -6.74
C HIS A 93 -7.26 0.54 -6.40
N LYS A 94 -8.24 0.37 -7.28
CA LYS A 94 -9.60 0.87 -7.05
C LYS A 94 -10.18 0.25 -5.78
N LEU A 95 -10.14 -1.09 -5.67
CA LEU A 95 -10.64 -1.80 -4.49
C LEU A 95 -9.90 -1.43 -3.20
N ALA A 96 -8.58 -1.33 -3.25
CA ALA A 96 -7.76 -0.99 -2.10
C ALA A 96 -8.05 0.43 -1.60
N ASN A 97 -8.15 1.39 -2.52
CA ASN A 97 -8.47 2.78 -2.16
C ASN A 97 -9.91 2.94 -1.65
N GLU A 98 -10.89 2.29 -2.27
CA GLU A 98 -12.28 2.30 -1.79
C GLU A 98 -12.39 1.71 -0.39
N SER A 99 -11.70 0.59 -0.13
CA SER A 99 -11.67 -0.07 1.18
C SER A 99 -10.98 0.78 2.23
N LEU A 100 -9.85 1.40 1.90
CA LEU A 100 -9.13 2.28 2.82
C LEU A 100 -9.89 3.58 3.10
N TRP A 101 -10.59 4.11 2.09
CA TRP A 101 -11.43 5.27 2.27
C TRP A 101 -12.59 4.99 3.23
N LEU A 102 -13.25 3.83 3.07
CA LEU A 102 -14.30 3.39 3.99
C LEU A 102 -13.77 3.24 5.42
N GLU A 103 -12.62 2.58 5.61
CA GLU A 103 -12.00 2.44 6.93
C GLU A 103 -11.63 3.80 7.55
N CYS A 104 -11.07 4.72 6.76
CA CYS A 104 -10.83 6.08 7.23
C CYS A 104 -12.13 6.76 7.68
N GLN A 105 -13.20 6.64 6.90
CA GLN A 105 -14.50 7.22 7.27
C GLN A 105 -15.06 6.60 8.55
N TYR A 106 -15.01 5.27 8.71
CA TYR A 106 -15.44 4.59 9.93
C TYR A 106 -14.66 5.07 11.15
N TYR A 107 -13.34 5.11 11.04
CA TYR A 107 -12.48 5.59 12.12
C TYR A 107 -12.80 7.03 12.53
N LEU A 108 -13.00 7.91 11.55
CA LEU A 108 -13.40 9.31 11.79
C LEU A 108 -14.75 9.40 12.50
N ILE A 109 -15.74 8.59 12.10
CA ILE A 109 -17.07 8.56 12.74
C ILE A 109 -17.01 8.04 14.18
N GLU A 110 -16.19 7.02 14.43
CA GLU A 110 -16.12 6.37 15.74
C GLU A 110 -15.33 7.21 16.76
N PHE A 111 -14.21 7.82 16.35
CA PHE A 111 -13.23 8.37 17.28
C PHE A 111 -13.11 9.90 17.30
N LEU A 112 -13.70 10.65 16.36
CA LEU A 112 -13.70 12.11 16.46
C LEU A 112 -14.69 12.61 17.51
N PRO A 113 -14.41 13.72 18.20
CA PRO A 113 -15.41 14.47 18.95
C PRO A 113 -16.50 15.01 18.03
N ASP A 114 -17.76 15.08 18.49
CA ASP A 114 -18.91 15.50 17.67
C ASP A 114 -18.74 16.90 17.05
N ILE A 115 -18.08 17.81 17.78
CA ILE A 115 -17.73 19.16 17.30
C ILE A 115 -16.86 19.10 16.02
N GLN A 116 -16.01 18.08 15.90
CA GLN A 116 -15.14 17.89 14.73
C GLN A 116 -15.83 17.07 13.63
N LYS A 117 -16.79 16.20 13.97
CA LYS A 117 -17.63 15.47 12.99
C LYS A 117 -18.48 16.43 12.17
N ASP A 118 -19.02 17.48 12.80
CA ASP A 118 -19.83 18.49 12.10
C ASP A 118 -19.02 19.28 11.07
N CYS A 119 -17.71 19.46 11.29
CA CYS A 119 -16.80 20.05 10.31
C CYS A 119 -16.44 19.12 9.13
N MET A 120 -16.75 17.82 9.22
CA MET A 120 -16.44 16.82 8.19
C MET A 120 -17.65 16.37 7.36
N LYS A 121 -18.86 16.89 7.65
CA LYS A 121 -20.05 16.70 6.81
C LYS A 121 -19.86 17.43 5.48
N ILE A 122 -19.34 16.74 4.48
CA ILE A 122 -19.41 17.09 3.04
C ILE A 122 -20.03 15.90 2.32
#